data_AF-A0A7C5PAG2-F1
#
_entry.id   AF-A0A7C5PAG2-F1
#
_cell.length_a   1.000
_cell.length_b   1.000
_cell.length_c   1.000
_cell.angle_alpha   90.00
_cell.angle_beta   90.00
_cell.angle_gamma   90.00
#
_symmetry.space_group_name_H-M   'P 1'
#
loop_
_entity.id
_entity.type
_entity.pdbx_description
1 polymer ?
#
loop_
_entity_poly.entity_id
_entity_poly.type
_entity_poly.pdbx_seq_one_letter_code
_entity_poly.pdbx_strand_id
1 'polypeptide(L)'
;MSRTESPIVICICGMAGSGKSTQARRLAQVYNLEYYSGGEALKALAIERGYKPLDKGWWESPEGLSFLELRAKDLQFDRAVDQKLLEVAKRGNVILDSWTMPWLLKHGFKIWLEASVHKRAERVAKRDGISFEKALEALKSKEERTKAIYRELYGFSLGEDFTPFHL
;
A
#
# COMPACT_ATOMS: atom_id res chain seq x y z
N MET A 1 -19.85 7.37 -33.15
CA MET A 1 -19.22 6.15 -32.60
C MET A 1 -18.63 6.53 -31.25
N SER A 2 -19.27 6.19 -30.13
CA SER A 2 -18.64 6.38 -28.82
C SER A 2 -17.48 5.40 -28.74
N ARG A 3 -16.27 5.88 -28.44
CA ARG A 3 -15.22 4.99 -27.95
C ARG A 3 -15.80 4.41 -26.66
N THR A 4 -16.04 3.10 -26.60
CA THR A 4 -16.14 2.40 -25.33
C THR A 4 -14.75 2.52 -24.70
N GLU A 5 -14.53 3.61 -23.96
CA GLU A 5 -13.29 3.82 -23.24
C GLU A 5 -13.07 2.62 -22.34
N SER A 6 -11.90 2.00 -22.48
CA SER A 6 -11.55 0.87 -21.64
C SER A 6 -11.54 1.33 -20.18
N PRO A 7 -12.11 0.54 -19.25
CA PRO A 7 -12.15 0.91 -17.84
C PRO A 7 -10.76 1.30 -17.32
N ILE A 8 -10.65 2.47 -16.67
CA ILE A 8 -9.37 3.01 -16.22
C ILE A 8 -8.93 2.28 -14.94
N VAL A 9 -7.74 1.69 -14.93
CA VAL A 9 -7.13 1.13 -13.72
C VAL A 9 -5.77 1.75 -13.53
N ILE A 10 -5.56 2.44 -12.41
CA ILE A 10 -4.29 3.06 -12.06
C ILE A 10 -3.80 2.48 -10.74
N CYS A 11 -2.58 1.96 -10.71
CA CYS A 11 -1.89 1.55 -9.49
C CYS A 11 -0.89 2.60 -9.08
N ILE A 12 -0.92 3.00 -7.82
CA ILE A 12 0.07 3.88 -7.22
C ILE A 12 0.74 3.12 -6.10
N CYS A 13 2.03 2.90 -6.27
CA CYS A 13 2.88 2.20 -5.34
C CYS A 13 3.97 3.15 -4.84
N GLY A 14 4.62 2.78 -3.75
CA GLY A 14 5.72 3.54 -3.16
C GLY A 14 5.93 3.11 -1.72
N MET A 15 7.12 3.36 -1.18
CA MET A 15 7.44 2.98 0.20
C MET A 15 6.59 3.75 1.21
N ALA A 16 6.46 3.23 2.44
CA ALA A 16 5.68 3.90 3.49
C ALA A 16 6.20 5.32 3.73
N GLY A 17 5.30 6.29 3.90
CA GLY A 17 5.67 7.71 4.04
C GLY A 17 6.01 8.43 2.73
N SER A 18 5.99 7.78 1.56
CA SER A 18 6.21 8.44 0.24
C SER A 18 5.15 9.48 -0.13
N GLY A 19 3.95 9.37 0.45
CA GLY A 19 2.80 10.21 0.08
C GLY A 19 1.85 9.57 -0.93
N LYS A 20 2.07 8.30 -1.31
CA LYS A 20 1.25 7.57 -2.28
C LYS A 20 -0.25 7.65 -2.03
N SER A 21 -0.69 7.43 -0.80
CA SER A 21 -2.12 7.46 -0.43
C SER A 21 -2.73 8.86 -0.54
N THR A 22 -1.92 9.92 -0.36
CA THR A 22 -2.38 11.31 -0.56
C THR A 22 -2.56 11.60 -2.04
N GLN A 23 -1.57 11.25 -2.86
CA GLN A 23 -1.63 11.48 -4.30
C GLN A 23 -2.72 10.63 -4.96
N ALA A 24 -2.88 9.37 -4.53
CA ALA A 24 -3.91 8.47 -5.02
C ALA A 24 -5.33 8.99 -4.75
N ARG A 25 -5.62 9.49 -3.54
CA ARG A 25 -6.93 10.10 -3.25
C ARG A 25 -7.18 11.36 -4.09
N ARG A 26 -6.17 12.21 -4.25
CA ARG A 26 -6.29 13.42 -5.08
C ARG A 26 -6.57 13.08 -6.54
N LEU A 27 -5.85 12.12 -7.10
CA LEU A 27 -6.10 11.65 -8.47
C LEU A 27 -7.50 11.06 -8.60
N ALA A 28 -7.94 10.27 -7.63
CA ALA A 28 -9.28 9.68 -7.64
C ALA A 28 -10.37 10.76 -7.64
N GLN A 29 -10.18 11.83 -6.85
CA GLN A 29 -11.09 12.98 -6.84
C GLN A 29 -11.10 13.74 -8.16
N VAL A 30 -9.92 14.06 -8.72
CA VAL A 30 -9.80 14.85 -9.96
C VAL A 30 -10.39 14.12 -11.16
N TYR A 31 -10.18 12.80 -11.24
CA TYR A 31 -10.63 11.97 -12.36
C TYR A 31 -11.96 11.24 -12.09
N ASN A 32 -12.60 11.50 -10.95
CA ASN A 32 -13.84 10.84 -10.52
C ASN A 32 -13.76 9.30 -10.60
N LEU A 33 -12.68 8.74 -10.05
CA LEU A 33 -12.43 7.30 -9.96
C LEU A 33 -12.64 6.80 -8.54
N GLU A 34 -12.97 5.52 -8.38
CA GLU A 34 -12.98 4.89 -7.07
C GLU A 34 -11.55 4.81 -6.50
N TYR A 35 -11.41 4.79 -5.18
CA TYR A 35 -10.11 4.66 -4.49
C TYR A 35 -10.13 3.48 -3.52
N TYR A 36 -9.17 2.58 -3.66
CA TYR A 36 -8.95 1.48 -2.73
C TYR A 36 -7.50 1.43 -2.29
N SER A 37 -7.28 1.18 -1.00
CA SER A 37 -5.95 1.03 -0.42
C SER A 37 -5.79 -0.36 0.16
N GLY A 38 -4.75 -1.08 -0.28
CA GLY A 38 -4.39 -2.37 0.30
C GLY A 38 -3.98 -2.24 1.77
N GLY A 39 -3.30 -1.14 2.12
CA GLY A 39 -2.96 -0.84 3.51
C GLY A 39 -4.20 -0.62 4.39
N GLU A 40 -5.17 0.19 3.96
CA GLU A 40 -6.40 0.36 4.75
C GLU A 40 -7.22 -0.94 4.83
N ALA A 41 -7.24 -1.75 3.77
CA ALA A 41 -7.90 -3.06 3.78
C ALA A 41 -7.24 -4.04 4.76
N LEU A 42 -5.90 -4.10 4.80
CA LEU A 42 -5.17 -4.91 5.79
C LEU A 42 -5.45 -4.43 7.23
N LYS A 43 -5.46 -3.11 7.45
CA LYS A 43 -5.81 -2.54 8.76
C LYS A 43 -7.24 -2.90 9.17
N ALA A 44 -8.19 -2.86 8.23
CA ALA A 44 -9.57 -3.26 8.51
C ALA A 44 -9.66 -4.74 8.94
N LEU A 45 -8.97 -5.65 8.25
CA LEU A 45 -8.89 -7.06 8.65
C LEU A 45 -8.27 -7.23 10.04
N ALA A 46 -7.27 -6.44 10.40
CA ALA A 46 -6.70 -6.48 11.75
C ALA A 46 -7.76 -6.11 12.80
N ILE A 47 -8.52 -5.04 12.56
CA ILE A 47 -9.58 -4.59 13.47
C ILE A 47 -10.67 -5.66 13.61
N GLU A 48 -11.06 -6.31 12.51
CA GLU A 48 -12.00 -7.45 12.53
C GLU A 48 -11.48 -8.64 13.36
N ARG A 49 -10.15 -8.81 13.45
CA ARG A 49 -9.48 -9.81 14.31
C ARG A 49 -9.27 -9.34 15.76
N GLY A 50 -9.84 -8.20 16.15
CA GLY A 50 -9.81 -7.69 17.52
C GLY A 50 -8.65 -6.74 17.83
N TYR A 51 -7.89 -6.29 16.83
CA TYR A 51 -6.88 -5.25 17.04
C TYR A 51 -7.55 -3.89 17.27
N LYS A 52 -6.99 -3.09 18.17
CA LYS A 52 -7.56 -1.79 18.50
C LYS A 52 -7.35 -0.81 17.34
N PRO A 53 -8.38 -0.06 16.93
CA PRO A 53 -8.22 0.99 15.92
C PRO A 53 -7.41 2.15 16.49
N LEU A 54 -6.72 2.87 15.60
CA LEU A 54 -6.05 4.14 15.92
C LEU A 54 -6.17 5.08 14.72
N ASP A 55 -6.39 6.36 14.99
CA ASP A 55 -6.62 7.37 13.94
C ASP A 55 -5.38 7.65 13.09
N LYS A 56 -4.20 7.73 13.72
CA LYS A 56 -2.92 8.02 13.06
C LYS A 56 -1.82 7.10 13.59
N GLY A 57 -0.82 6.82 12.77
CA GLY A 57 0.32 6.00 13.16
C GLY A 57 -0.01 4.56 13.55
N TRP A 58 -1.17 4.02 13.17
CA TRP A 58 -1.57 2.65 13.55
C TRP A 58 -0.53 1.61 13.14
N TRP A 59 0.05 1.76 11.95
CA TRP A 59 1.08 0.83 11.46
C TRP A 59 2.40 0.92 12.22
N GLU A 60 2.62 2.05 12.89
CA GLU A 60 3.79 2.36 13.69
C GLU A 60 3.51 2.15 15.20
N SER A 61 2.29 1.72 15.56
CA SER A 61 1.89 1.41 16.94
C SER A 61 2.17 -0.06 17.30
N PRO A 62 2.12 -0.43 18.59
CA PRO A 62 2.24 -1.83 19.02
C PRO A 62 1.24 -2.77 18.33
N GLU A 63 0.01 -2.31 18.06
CA GLU A 63 -1.01 -3.05 17.31
C GLU A 63 -0.59 -3.31 15.86
N GLY A 64 -0.08 -2.30 15.16
CA GLY A 64 0.40 -2.47 13.79
C GLY A 64 1.62 -3.38 13.69
N LEU A 65 2.55 -3.26 14.63
CA LEU A 65 3.74 -4.10 14.69
C LEU A 65 3.40 -5.57 14.99
N SER A 66 2.53 -5.82 15.96
CA SER A 66 2.06 -7.18 16.27
C SER A 66 1.24 -7.78 15.12
N PHE A 67 0.43 -6.97 14.42
CA PHE A 67 -0.27 -7.45 13.22
C PHE A 67 0.69 -7.77 12.08
N LEU A 68 1.77 -6.99 11.92
CA LEU A 68 2.81 -7.28 10.92
C LEU A 68 3.52 -8.62 11.21
N GLU A 69 3.74 -8.94 12.49
CA GLU A 69 4.28 -10.26 12.90
C GLU A 69 3.30 -11.40 12.63
N LEU A 70 2.00 -11.16 12.86
CA LEU A 70 0.97 -12.13 12.53
C LEU A 70 0.92 -12.39 11.01
N ARG A 71 0.95 -11.33 10.20
CA ARG A 71 0.97 -11.43 8.73
C ARG A 71 2.18 -12.21 8.21
N ALA A 72 3.33 -12.08 8.85
CA ALA A 72 4.52 -12.84 8.48
C ALA A 72 4.37 -14.36 8.75
N LYS A 73 3.46 -14.77 9.63
CA LYS A 73 3.17 -16.19 9.93
C LYS A 73 1.96 -16.72 9.17
N ASP A 74 1.00 -15.85 8.88
CA ASP A 74 -0.22 -16.18 8.16
C ASP A 74 -0.39 -15.26 6.95
N LEU A 75 0.08 -15.73 5.80
CA LEU A 75 0.04 -14.98 4.55
C LEU A 75 -1.39 -14.86 3.97
N GLN A 76 -2.41 -15.49 4.57
CA GLN A 76 -3.79 -15.43 4.07
C GLN A 76 -4.38 -14.03 4.16
N PHE A 77 -3.94 -13.21 5.12
CA PHE A 77 -4.39 -11.81 5.21
C PHE A 77 -4.05 -11.02 3.96
N ASP A 78 -2.80 -11.11 3.51
CA ASP A 78 -2.31 -10.45 2.31
C ASP A 78 -3.01 -11.02 1.06
N ARG A 79 -3.10 -12.36 0.93
CA ARG A 79 -3.82 -12.99 -0.20
C ARG A 79 -5.28 -12.55 -0.29
N ALA A 80 -5.98 -12.43 0.84
CA ALA A 80 -7.38 -12.02 0.88
C ALA A 80 -7.56 -10.57 0.41
N VAL A 81 -6.68 -9.66 0.86
CA VAL A 81 -6.69 -8.26 0.40
C VAL A 81 -6.36 -8.19 -1.08
N ASP A 82 -5.34 -8.90 -1.53
CA ASP A 82 -4.91 -8.91 -2.93
C ASP A 82 -6.01 -9.44 -3.85
N GLN A 83 -6.71 -10.50 -3.46
CA GLN A 83 -7.87 -11.00 -4.21
C GLN A 83 -8.97 -9.94 -4.33
N LYS A 84 -9.28 -9.23 -3.24
CA LYS A 84 -10.28 -8.16 -3.26
C LYS A 84 -9.88 -7.01 -4.19
N LEU A 85 -8.61 -6.61 -4.17
CA LEU A 85 -8.10 -5.57 -5.07
C LEU A 85 -8.13 -6.01 -6.53
N LEU A 86 -7.84 -7.29 -6.83
CA LEU A 86 -7.97 -7.85 -8.17
C LEU A 86 -9.42 -7.84 -8.66
N GLU A 87 -10.40 -8.17 -7.81
CA GLU A 87 -11.83 -8.10 -8.17
C GLU A 87 -12.28 -6.66 -8.42
N VAL A 88 -11.81 -5.70 -7.62
CA VAL A 88 -12.07 -4.28 -7.85
C VAL A 88 -11.46 -3.81 -9.17
N ALA A 89 -10.23 -4.22 -9.47
CA ALA A 89 -9.55 -3.86 -10.72
C ALA A 89 -10.32 -4.33 -11.97
N LYS A 90 -10.96 -5.51 -11.92
CA LYS A 90 -11.79 -6.02 -13.02
C LYS A 90 -12.99 -5.12 -13.36
N ARG A 91 -13.53 -4.41 -12.36
CA ARG A 91 -14.64 -3.46 -12.56
C ARG A 91 -14.16 -2.18 -13.25
N GLY A 92 -12.91 -1.80 -13.00
CA GLY A 92 -12.30 -0.62 -13.58
C GLY A 92 -12.71 0.69 -12.93
N ASN A 93 -12.32 1.78 -13.58
CA ASN A 93 -12.48 3.17 -13.12
C ASN A 93 -12.03 3.37 -11.67
N VAL A 94 -10.81 2.89 -11.37
CA VAL A 94 -10.29 2.79 -10.02
C VAL A 94 -8.82 3.14 -9.90
N ILE A 95 -8.47 3.77 -8.78
CA ILE A 95 -7.11 3.93 -8.29
C ILE A 95 -6.85 2.97 -7.14
N LEU A 96 -5.80 2.17 -7.28
CA LEU A 96 -5.33 1.21 -6.29
C LEU A 96 -4.03 1.72 -5.65
N ASP A 97 -4.09 2.05 -4.37
CA ASP A 97 -2.93 2.30 -3.52
C ASP A 97 -2.47 0.97 -2.91
N SER A 98 -1.55 0.26 -3.59
CA SER A 98 -1.12 -1.07 -3.19
C SER A 98 0.35 -1.34 -3.50
N TRP A 99 0.97 -2.16 -2.65
CA TRP A 99 2.34 -2.65 -2.82
C TRP A 99 2.46 -3.87 -3.74
N THR A 100 1.38 -4.60 -4.00
CA THR A 100 1.39 -5.89 -4.72
C THR A 100 0.80 -5.77 -6.12
N MET A 101 -0.20 -4.91 -6.30
CA MET A 101 -0.95 -4.77 -7.56
C MET A 101 -0.10 -4.48 -8.80
N PRO A 102 1.03 -3.75 -8.75
CA PRO A 102 1.89 -3.60 -9.91
C PRO A 102 2.36 -4.93 -10.51
N TRP A 103 2.60 -5.96 -9.70
CA TRP A 103 3.02 -7.29 -10.17
C TRP A 103 1.84 -8.20 -10.50
N LEU A 104 0.75 -8.10 -9.74
CA LEU A 104 -0.39 -9.02 -9.87
C LEU A 104 -1.32 -8.66 -11.04
N LEU A 105 -1.40 -7.38 -11.41
CA LEU A 105 -2.24 -6.95 -12.52
C LEU A 105 -1.55 -7.13 -13.88
N LYS A 106 -2.30 -7.69 -14.82
CA LYS A 106 -1.89 -7.82 -16.23
C LYS A 106 -2.16 -6.56 -17.06
N HIS A 107 -2.93 -5.61 -16.54
CA HIS A 107 -3.33 -4.37 -17.21
C HIS A 107 -3.31 -3.20 -16.23
N GLY A 108 -3.63 -2.00 -16.73
CA GLY A 108 -3.65 -0.77 -15.94
C GLY A 108 -2.30 -0.04 -15.94
N PHE A 109 -2.37 1.26 -15.65
CA PHE A 109 -1.21 2.13 -15.56
C PHE A 109 -0.62 2.07 -14.16
N LYS A 110 0.70 1.91 -14.06
CA LYS A 110 1.38 1.58 -12.79
C LYS A 110 2.45 2.62 -12.50
N ILE A 111 2.34 3.28 -11.36
CA ILE A 111 3.17 4.42 -10.96
C ILE A 111 3.93 4.07 -9.68
N TRP A 112 5.23 4.29 -9.66
CA TRP A 112 6.05 4.26 -8.46
C TRP A 112 6.31 5.68 -7.94
N LEU A 113 5.96 5.94 -6.68
CA LEU A 113 6.26 7.19 -6.00
C LEU A 113 7.49 7.05 -5.11
N GLU A 114 8.61 7.56 -5.61
CA GLU A 114 9.90 7.55 -4.92
C GLU A 114 10.04 8.72 -3.94
N ALA A 115 10.63 8.46 -2.78
CA ALA A 115 11.01 9.49 -1.81
C ALA A 115 12.10 8.96 -0.89
N SER A 116 13.11 9.78 -0.62
CA SER A 116 14.22 9.39 0.26
C SER A 116 13.72 8.98 1.64
N VAL A 117 14.38 8.00 2.26
CA VAL A 117 14.00 7.49 3.59
C VAL A 117 13.92 8.61 4.63
N HIS A 118 14.79 9.61 4.55
CA HIS A 118 14.76 10.78 5.45
C HIS A 118 13.48 11.61 5.27
N LYS A 119 13.06 11.91 4.03
CA LYS A 119 11.80 12.65 3.80
C LYS A 119 10.57 11.85 4.19
N ARG A 120 10.60 10.54 3.99
CA ARG A 120 9.54 9.64 4.45
C ARG A 120 9.46 9.62 5.98
N ALA A 121 10.59 9.54 6.67
CA ALA A 121 10.66 9.59 8.14
C ALA A 121 10.19 10.95 8.69
N GLU A 122 10.64 12.08 8.13
CA GLU A 122 10.14 13.42 8.50
C GLU A 122 8.61 13.52 8.39
N ARG A 123 8.05 12.98 7.30
CA ARG A 123 6.60 12.99 7.07
C ARG A 123 5.87 12.14 8.11
N VAL A 124 6.36 10.94 8.39
CA VAL A 124 5.77 10.02 9.38
C VAL A 124 5.86 10.63 10.79
N ALA A 125 7.03 11.15 11.17
CA ALA A 125 7.26 11.84 12.44
C ALA A 125 6.25 12.98 12.66
N LYS A 126 6.08 13.85 11.65
CA LYS A 126 5.11 14.94 11.70
C LYS A 126 3.66 14.46 11.76
N ARG A 127 3.31 13.41 10.99
CA ARG A 127 1.94 12.87 10.94
C ARG A 127 1.53 12.26 12.27
N ASP A 128 2.42 11.51 12.89
CA ASP A 128 2.13 10.65 14.04
C ASP A 128 2.58 11.25 15.37
N GLY A 129 3.25 12.40 15.36
CA GLY A 129 3.70 13.08 16.57
C GLY A 129 4.84 12.33 17.30
N ILE A 130 5.72 11.66 16.54
CA ILE A 130 6.86 10.91 17.08
C ILE A 130 8.19 11.54 16.66
N SER A 131 9.29 11.15 17.30
CA SER A 131 10.63 11.61 16.89
C SER A 131 11.01 11.08 15.50
N PHE A 132 11.90 11.81 14.84
CA PHE A 132 12.44 11.42 13.53
C PHE A 132 13.13 10.05 13.59
N GLU A 133 13.92 9.80 14.64
CA GLU A 133 14.66 8.55 14.84
C GLU A 133 13.69 7.37 14.98
N LYS A 134 12.63 7.54 15.78
CA LYS A 134 11.59 6.52 15.95
C LYS A 134 10.83 6.26 14.65
N ALA A 135 10.52 7.31 13.89
CA ALA A 135 9.88 7.17 12.58
C ALA A 135 10.78 6.43 11.58
N LEU A 136 12.07 6.76 11.56
CA LEU A 136 13.05 6.14 10.67
C LEU A 136 13.23 4.65 10.97
N GLU A 137 13.36 4.29 12.25
CA GLU A 137 13.46 2.91 12.70
C GLU A 137 12.19 2.11 12.35
N ALA A 138 11.01 2.66 12.68
CA ALA A 138 9.74 2.04 12.36
C ALA A 138 9.56 1.79 10.86
N LEU A 139 9.95 2.77 10.02
CA LEU A 139 9.91 2.61 8.56
C LEU A 139 10.83 1.48 8.10
N LYS A 140 12.10 1.45 8.52
CA LYS A 140 13.05 0.42 8.10
C LYS A 140 12.58 -0.99 8.49
N SER A 141 12.18 -1.16 9.76
CA SER A 141 11.70 -2.44 10.29
C SER A 141 10.43 -2.92 9.54
N LYS A 142 9.48 -2.02 9.34
CA LYS A 142 8.24 -2.32 8.60
C LYS A 142 8.53 -2.71 7.15
N GLU A 143 9.44 -2.00 6.49
CA GLU A 143 9.80 -2.25 5.10
C GLU A 143 10.48 -3.60 4.92
N GLU A 144 11.44 -3.94 5.76
CA GLU A 144 12.13 -5.23 5.72
C GLU A 144 11.14 -6.40 5.86
N ARG A 145 10.28 -6.35 6.87
CA ARG A 145 9.26 -7.39 7.11
C ARG A 145 8.22 -7.46 5.98
N THR A 146 7.81 -6.32 5.44
CA THR A 146 6.85 -6.27 4.32
C THR A 146 7.46 -6.82 3.03
N LYS A 147 8.74 -6.50 2.75
CA LYS A 147 9.48 -7.08 1.63
C LYS A 147 9.58 -8.60 1.74
N ALA A 148 9.86 -9.12 2.94
CA ALA A 148 9.93 -10.56 3.18
C ALA A 148 8.59 -11.26 2.86
N ILE A 149 7.47 -10.71 3.35
CA ILE A 149 6.11 -11.23 3.07
C ILE A 149 5.85 -11.32 1.56
N TYR A 150 6.14 -10.25 0.81
CA TYR A 150 5.85 -10.23 -0.62
C TYR A 150 6.82 -11.06 -1.46
N ARG A 151 8.07 -11.15 -1.03
CA ARG A 151 9.03 -12.08 -1.64
C ARG A 151 8.58 -13.53 -1.46
N GLU A 152 8.09 -13.90 -0.29
CA GLU A 152 7.57 -15.24 -0.02
C GLU A 152 6.28 -15.53 -0.81
N LEU A 153 5.36 -14.57 -0.85
CA LEU A 153 4.08 -14.73 -1.55
C LEU A 153 4.21 -14.81 -3.08
N TYR A 154 5.04 -13.96 -3.66
CA TYR A 154 5.00 -13.65 -5.09
C TYR A 154 6.38 -13.59 -5.76
N GLY A 155 7.47 -13.72 -5.01
CA GLY A 155 8.83 -13.78 -5.56
C GLY A 155 9.43 -12.43 -5.99
N PHE A 156 8.70 -11.32 -5.91
CA PHE A 156 9.23 -9.99 -6.26
C PHE A 156 9.87 -9.28 -5.06
N SER A 157 10.70 -8.26 -5.35
CA SER A 157 11.36 -7.44 -4.32
C SER A 157 10.84 -6.00 -4.38
N LEU A 158 9.96 -5.65 -3.44
CA LEU A 158 9.35 -4.31 -3.35
C LEU A 158 10.42 -3.22 -3.16
N GLY A 159 10.39 -2.18 -4.00
CA GLY A 159 11.33 -1.05 -3.94
C GLY A 159 12.75 -1.37 -4.42
N GLU A 160 12.93 -2.51 -5.09
CA GLU A 160 14.19 -2.94 -5.72
C GLU A 160 13.93 -3.39 -7.17
N ASP A 161 12.83 -4.10 -7.38
CA ASP A 161 12.30 -4.40 -8.71
C ASP A 161 11.35 -3.28 -9.16
N PHE A 162 11.72 -2.59 -10.24
CA PHE A 162 10.91 -1.54 -10.86
C PHE A 162 10.33 -1.95 -12.22
N THR A 163 10.53 -3.21 -12.64
CA THR A 163 10.08 -3.70 -13.95
C THR A 163 8.58 -3.57 -14.23
N PRO A 164 7.65 -3.67 -13.26
CA PRO A 164 6.22 -3.56 -13.59
C PRO A 164 5.73 -2.11 -13.75
N PHE A 165 6.54 -1.10 -13.45
CA PHE A 165 6.09 0.30 -13.43
C PHE A 165 6.25 0.97 -14.80
N HIS A 166 5.32 1.87 -15.10
CA HIS A 166 5.33 2.69 -16.31
C HIS A 166 5.90 4.10 -16.05
N LEU A 167 5.85 4.54 -14.78
CA LEU A 167 6.35 5.82 -14.29
C LEU A 167 6.96 5.65 -12.91
#